data_AF-A0A6A6VV56-F1
#
_entry.id   AF-A0A6A6VV56-F1
#
_cell.length_a   1.000
_cell.length_b   1.000
_cell.length_c   1.000
_cell.angle_alpha   90.00
_cell.angle_beta   90.00
_cell.angle_gamma   90.00
#
_symmetry.space_group_name_H-M   'P 1'
#
loop_
_entity.id
_entity.type
_entity.pdbx_description
1 polymer ?
#
loop_
_entity_poly.entity_id
_entity_poly.type
_entity_poly.pdbx_seq_one_letter_code
_entity_poly.pdbx_strand_id
1 'polypeptide(L)'
;MKKILLNFAVVGGGPTGIEFSAELHDLISDDLSQLYPDLMKYVQITVYDVAPQVLSMFDANLGKYAMNAFKREGIAIKTSHHVENLRPGPPQHVKDAGTIHDEHTVYTLQLKELGEVGVGMVVWSTGLMMNPFVERAMGKSQTLHVPHTKSVDYADDGAPTSDWVVQKHPKTGAIVTNDKMQVLLSVPPVTSSSSDAATDASTMTLQDVFAIGDCATQAHASYPATAQVANQEAMWLAKRLNRDDLATQHFTYKDLGVMAYIGNWKAIVQTKGGNISGQTAWFIWRGAYLTKSVSWRNKILIPMYWFINWVFGRDVSRF
;
A
#
# COMPACT_ATOMS: atom_id res chain seq x y z
N MET A 1 -29.97 -12.41 8.32
CA MET A 1 -29.27 -11.24 8.88
C MET A 1 -27.94 -11.54 9.56
N LYS A 2 -27.87 -12.34 10.64
CA LYS A 2 -26.60 -12.58 11.38
C LYS A 2 -25.42 -12.99 10.47
N LYS A 3 -25.65 -13.88 9.50
CA LYS A 3 -24.64 -14.27 8.50
C LYS A 3 -24.11 -13.11 7.66
N ILE A 4 -24.95 -12.12 7.31
CA ILE A 4 -24.53 -10.96 6.53
C ILE A 4 -23.75 -10.00 7.42
N LEU A 5 -24.29 -9.67 8.61
CA LEU A 5 -23.66 -8.77 9.57
C LEU A 5 -22.29 -9.25 10.05
N LEU A 6 -22.09 -10.56 10.15
CA LEU A 6 -20.85 -11.19 10.58
C LEU A 6 -20.02 -11.75 9.41
N ASN A 7 -20.36 -11.34 8.17
CA ASN A 7 -19.51 -11.57 7.01
C ASN A 7 -18.64 -10.33 6.77
N PHE A 8 -17.34 -10.50 6.99
CA PHE A 8 -16.32 -9.48 6.92
C PHE A 8 -15.51 -9.67 5.63
N ALA A 9 -15.55 -8.67 4.76
CA ALA A 9 -14.80 -8.68 3.51
C ALA A 9 -13.58 -7.77 3.58
N VAL A 10 -12.44 -8.27 3.13
CA VAL A 10 -11.20 -7.50 3.00
C VAL A 10 -10.81 -7.49 1.53
N VAL A 11 -10.68 -6.32 0.92
CA VAL A 11 -10.32 -6.16 -0.49
C VAL A 11 -8.83 -5.80 -0.55
N GLY A 12 -8.05 -6.66 -1.20
CA GLY A 12 -6.60 -6.62 -1.26
C GLY A 12 -5.93 -7.74 -0.47
N GLY A 13 -5.18 -8.60 -1.15
CA GLY A 13 -4.34 -9.67 -0.61
C GLY A 13 -2.86 -9.29 -0.52
N GLY A 14 -2.55 -8.00 -0.47
CA GLY A 14 -1.23 -7.51 -0.07
C GLY A 14 -1.00 -7.67 1.45
N PRO A 15 0.18 -7.29 1.96
CA PRO A 15 0.52 -7.43 3.38
C PRO A 15 -0.54 -6.80 4.29
N THR A 16 -0.98 -5.58 4.00
CA THR A 16 -1.98 -4.86 4.81
C THR A 16 -3.28 -5.65 4.99
N GLY A 17 -3.85 -6.16 3.89
CA GLY A 17 -5.12 -6.89 3.95
C GLY A 17 -5.00 -8.26 4.60
N ILE A 18 -3.86 -8.93 4.41
CA ILE A 18 -3.55 -10.20 5.09
C ILE A 18 -3.35 -9.97 6.58
N GLU A 19 -2.51 -9.02 7.00
CA GLU A 19 -2.27 -8.71 8.41
C GLU A 19 -3.56 -8.27 9.12
N PHE A 20 -4.37 -7.42 8.47
CA PHE A 20 -5.66 -7.02 9.02
C PHE A 20 -6.61 -8.21 9.20
N SER A 21 -6.69 -9.10 8.22
CA SER A 21 -7.56 -10.29 8.28
C SER A 21 -7.12 -11.26 9.38
N ALA A 22 -5.81 -11.40 9.56
CA ALA A 22 -5.21 -12.17 10.65
C ALA A 22 -5.53 -11.58 12.02
N GLU A 23 -5.32 -10.28 12.23
CA GLU A 23 -5.63 -9.62 13.50
C GLU A 23 -7.13 -9.61 13.81
N LEU A 24 -7.98 -9.44 12.79
CA LEU A 24 -9.42 -9.54 12.93
C LEU A 24 -9.83 -10.95 13.36
N HIS A 25 -9.25 -11.99 12.74
CA HIS A 25 -9.47 -13.37 13.15
C HIS A 25 -9.06 -13.58 14.60
N ASP A 26 -7.85 -13.18 14.99
CA ASP A 26 -7.33 -13.37 16.35
C ASP A 26 -8.19 -12.63 17.39
N LEU A 27 -8.65 -11.41 17.09
CA LEU A 27 -9.60 -10.69 17.95
C LEU A 27 -10.91 -11.46 18.12
N ILE A 28 -11.44 -12.05 17.04
CA ILE A 28 -12.69 -12.80 17.10
C ILE A 28 -12.51 -14.13 17.83
N SER A 29 -11.47 -14.88 17.51
CA SER A 29 -11.22 -16.22 18.04
C SER A 29 -10.81 -16.18 19.49
N ASP A 30 -9.97 -15.22 19.89
CA ASP A 30 -9.36 -15.21 21.21
C ASP A 30 -10.25 -14.46 22.22
N ASP A 31 -10.80 -13.33 21.82
CA ASP A 31 -11.51 -12.41 22.71
C ASP A 31 -13.04 -12.53 22.55
N LEU A 32 -13.56 -12.32 21.34
CA LEU A 32 -15.02 -12.25 21.11
C LEU A 32 -15.74 -13.60 21.19
N SER A 33 -15.04 -14.70 20.99
CA SER A 33 -15.59 -16.06 21.10
C SER A 33 -16.05 -16.37 22.53
N GLN A 34 -15.37 -15.81 23.54
CA GLN A 34 -15.71 -15.96 24.95
C GLN A 34 -16.95 -15.14 25.32
N LEU A 35 -17.09 -13.95 24.71
CA LEU A 35 -18.21 -13.04 24.96
C LEU A 35 -19.48 -13.41 24.18
N TYR A 36 -19.32 -13.92 22.95
CA TYR A 36 -20.41 -14.19 22.02
C TYR A 36 -20.33 -15.58 21.36
N PRO A 37 -20.30 -16.67 22.14
CA PRO A 37 -20.10 -18.03 21.61
C PRO A 37 -21.16 -18.43 20.57
N ASP A 38 -22.42 -18.04 20.79
CA ASP A 38 -23.54 -18.36 19.89
C ASP A 38 -23.44 -17.71 18.50
N LEU A 39 -22.64 -16.65 18.37
CA LEU A 39 -22.46 -15.90 17.13
C LEU A 39 -21.34 -16.44 16.25
N MET A 40 -20.39 -17.20 16.82
CA MET A 40 -19.19 -17.66 16.11
C MET A 40 -19.51 -18.48 14.86
N LYS A 41 -20.59 -19.26 14.87
CA LYS A 41 -21.05 -20.04 13.71
C LYS A 41 -21.50 -19.20 12.50
N TYR A 42 -21.66 -17.90 12.66
CA TYR A 42 -22.05 -16.97 11.60
C TYR A 42 -20.89 -16.11 11.10
N VAL A 43 -19.75 -16.12 11.78
CA VAL A 43 -18.57 -15.34 11.40
C VAL A 43 -17.97 -15.89 10.11
N GLN A 44 -17.71 -15.00 9.17
CA GLN A 44 -17.00 -15.29 7.93
C GLN A 44 -16.01 -14.17 7.68
N ILE A 45 -14.76 -14.51 7.38
CA ILE A 45 -13.74 -13.55 6.95
C ILE A 45 -13.29 -13.98 5.56
N THR A 46 -13.45 -13.10 4.57
CA THR A 46 -13.03 -13.36 3.19
C THR A 46 -12.14 -12.25 2.66
N VAL A 47 -10.94 -12.63 2.21
CA VAL A 47 -10.02 -11.76 1.47
C VAL A 47 -10.27 -11.92 -0.02
N TYR A 48 -10.56 -10.82 -0.72
CA TYR A 48 -10.71 -10.77 -2.17
C TYR A 48 -9.49 -10.08 -2.79
N ASP A 49 -8.89 -10.69 -3.80
CA ASP A 49 -7.83 -10.07 -4.60
C ASP A 49 -8.06 -10.34 -6.08
N VAL A 50 -7.77 -9.35 -6.91
CA VAL A 50 -7.81 -9.45 -8.39
C VAL A 50 -6.62 -10.27 -8.92
N ALA A 51 -5.51 -10.28 -8.19
CA ALA A 51 -4.33 -11.06 -8.54
C ALA A 51 -4.60 -12.57 -8.35
N PRO A 52 -3.95 -13.43 -9.15
CA PRO A 52 -4.09 -14.89 -9.02
C PRO A 52 -3.45 -15.44 -7.73
N GLN A 53 -2.60 -14.66 -7.07
CA GLN A 53 -1.88 -15.03 -5.85
C GLN A 53 -1.81 -13.84 -4.89
N VAL A 54 -2.06 -14.09 -3.60
CA VAL A 54 -1.84 -13.11 -2.52
C VAL A 54 -0.36 -13.03 -2.15
N LEU A 55 0.06 -11.92 -1.53
CA LEU A 55 1.44 -11.73 -1.09
C LEU A 55 2.47 -11.95 -2.21
N SER A 56 2.17 -11.50 -3.43
CA SER A 56 2.99 -11.72 -4.63
C SER A 56 4.41 -11.17 -4.56
N MET A 57 4.69 -10.28 -3.59
CA MET A 57 6.03 -9.80 -3.26
C MET A 57 6.90 -10.82 -2.50
N PHE A 58 6.32 -11.91 -2.02
CA PHE A 58 7.03 -13.00 -1.36
C PHE A 58 7.28 -14.17 -2.32
N ASP A 59 8.23 -15.02 -1.96
CA ASP A 59 8.47 -16.32 -2.57
C ASP A 59 7.20 -17.17 -2.55
N ALA A 60 6.98 -17.94 -3.62
CA ALA A 60 5.77 -18.73 -3.80
C ALA A 60 5.52 -19.72 -2.65
N ASN A 61 6.58 -20.24 -2.02
CA ASN A 61 6.42 -21.16 -0.88
C ASN A 61 5.91 -20.44 0.38
N LEU A 62 6.36 -19.20 0.63
CA LEU A 62 5.85 -18.38 1.73
C LEU A 62 4.40 -17.98 1.51
N GLY A 63 4.05 -17.58 0.27
CA GLY A 63 2.66 -17.30 -0.11
C GLY A 63 1.77 -18.53 0.11
N LYS A 64 2.20 -19.73 -0.32
CA LYS A 64 1.48 -20.98 -0.10
C LYS A 64 1.36 -21.33 1.39
N TYR A 65 2.40 -21.10 2.18
CA TYR A 65 2.37 -21.28 3.64
C TYR A 65 1.30 -20.39 4.28
N ALA A 66 1.26 -19.10 3.91
CA ALA A 66 0.25 -18.15 4.41
C ALA A 66 -1.18 -18.57 4.03
N MET A 67 -1.41 -18.93 2.76
CA MET A 67 -2.71 -19.43 2.30
C MET A 67 -3.17 -20.68 3.07
N ASN A 68 -2.25 -21.62 3.31
CA ASN A 68 -2.55 -22.82 4.10
C ASN A 68 -2.81 -22.50 5.57
N ALA A 69 -2.16 -21.49 6.14
CA ALA A 69 -2.44 -21.02 7.49
C ALA A 69 -3.87 -20.45 7.57
N PHE A 70 -4.21 -19.51 6.68
CA PHE A 70 -5.54 -18.90 6.62
C PHE A 70 -6.64 -19.93 6.45
N LYS A 71 -6.44 -20.91 5.56
CA LYS A 71 -7.39 -22.00 5.36
C LYS A 71 -7.64 -22.82 6.64
N ARG A 72 -6.62 -23.05 7.46
CA ARG A 72 -6.76 -23.77 8.74
C ARG A 72 -7.51 -22.95 9.80
N GLU A 73 -7.31 -21.64 9.81
CA GLU A 73 -8.00 -20.70 10.70
C GLU A 73 -9.41 -20.34 10.19
N GLY A 74 -9.87 -20.90 9.06
CA GLY A 74 -11.21 -20.64 8.52
C GLY A 74 -11.36 -19.31 7.78
N ILE A 75 -10.25 -18.62 7.48
CA ILE A 75 -10.24 -17.39 6.68
C ILE A 75 -10.20 -17.78 5.19
N ALA A 76 -11.20 -17.34 4.43
CA ALA A 76 -11.28 -17.60 3.00
C ALA A 76 -10.42 -16.59 2.22
N ILE A 77 -9.66 -17.08 1.23
CA ILE A 77 -8.94 -16.24 0.27
C ILE A 77 -9.50 -16.53 -1.13
N LYS A 78 -9.94 -15.48 -1.81
CA LYS A 78 -10.55 -15.49 -3.13
C LYS A 78 -9.69 -14.66 -4.08
N THR A 79 -8.73 -15.32 -4.72
CA THR A 79 -7.88 -14.73 -5.77
C THR A 79 -8.62 -14.69 -7.11
N SER A 80 -8.19 -13.82 -8.02
CA SER A 80 -8.88 -13.58 -9.31
C SER A 80 -10.36 -13.19 -9.14
N HIS A 81 -10.70 -12.45 -8.09
CA HIS A 81 -12.06 -11.95 -7.86
C HIS A 81 -12.09 -10.42 -7.95
N HIS A 82 -12.97 -9.90 -8.80
CA HIS A 82 -13.03 -8.47 -9.11
C HIS A 82 -14.24 -7.83 -8.45
N VAL A 83 -13.98 -6.94 -7.50
CA VAL A 83 -15.03 -6.09 -6.92
C VAL A 83 -15.33 -4.96 -7.89
N GLU A 84 -16.56 -4.94 -8.41
CA GLU A 84 -17.02 -3.95 -9.39
C GLU A 84 -17.79 -2.80 -8.72
N ASN A 85 -18.49 -3.08 -7.62
CA ASN A 85 -19.29 -2.08 -6.91
C ASN A 85 -19.41 -2.42 -5.42
N LEU A 86 -19.54 -1.38 -4.59
CA LEU A 86 -19.89 -1.46 -3.18
C LEU A 86 -21.07 -0.51 -2.94
N ARG A 87 -22.18 -1.05 -2.44
CA ARG A 87 -23.37 -0.26 -2.10
C ARG A 87 -23.87 -0.54 -0.69
N PRO A 88 -24.47 0.44 0.00
CA PRO A 88 -25.26 0.16 1.20
C PRO A 88 -26.50 -0.68 0.83
N GLY A 89 -27.04 -1.38 1.81
CA GLY A 89 -28.19 -2.25 1.61
C GLY A 89 -27.81 -3.72 1.45
N PRO A 90 -28.75 -4.63 1.75
CA PRO A 90 -28.58 -6.04 1.50
C PRO A 90 -28.61 -6.36 0.00
N PRO A 91 -28.16 -7.57 -0.38
CA PRO A 91 -28.32 -8.06 -1.75
C PRO A 91 -29.79 -8.07 -2.17
N GLN A 92 -30.05 -7.86 -3.46
CA GLN A 92 -31.39 -7.72 -4.02
C GLN A 92 -32.26 -8.95 -3.73
N HIS A 93 -31.69 -10.16 -3.89
CA HIS A 93 -32.38 -11.41 -3.59
C HIS A 93 -32.82 -11.52 -2.11
N VAL A 94 -32.18 -10.80 -1.19
CA VAL A 94 -32.56 -10.76 0.23
C VAL A 94 -33.62 -9.68 0.48
N LYS A 95 -33.59 -8.57 -0.28
CA LYS A 95 -34.65 -7.55 -0.26
C LYS A 95 -35.98 -8.14 -0.71
N ASP A 96 -35.97 -8.88 -1.81
CA ASP A 96 -37.17 -9.47 -2.41
C ASP A 96 -37.83 -10.52 -1.49
N ALA A 97 -37.04 -11.16 -0.62
CA ALA A 97 -37.52 -12.09 0.39
C ALA A 97 -38.16 -11.41 1.62
N GLY A 98 -38.23 -10.08 1.68
CA GLY A 98 -38.91 -9.31 2.74
C GLY A 98 -38.31 -9.49 4.14
N THR A 99 -37.07 -9.97 4.25
CA THR A 99 -36.49 -10.43 5.53
C THR A 99 -35.82 -9.31 6.34
N ILE A 100 -35.83 -8.06 5.85
CA ILE A 100 -35.00 -6.96 6.37
C ILE A 100 -35.82 -5.68 6.51
N HIS A 101 -35.78 -5.08 7.71
CA HIS A 101 -36.47 -3.84 8.03
C HIS A 101 -35.56 -2.60 8.04
N ASP A 102 -34.24 -2.78 8.04
CA ASP A 102 -33.25 -1.70 8.05
C ASP A 102 -32.17 -1.95 6.99
N GLU A 103 -32.10 -1.07 5.98
CA GLU A 103 -31.20 -1.21 4.84
C GLU A 103 -29.78 -0.69 5.12
N HIS A 104 -29.59 0.20 6.10
CA HIS A 104 -28.30 0.90 6.26
C HIS A 104 -27.27 0.12 7.10
N THR A 105 -27.69 -0.95 7.78
CA THR A 105 -26.83 -1.72 8.69
C THR A 105 -25.93 -2.75 7.99
N VAL A 106 -26.11 -2.95 6.69
CA VAL A 106 -25.32 -3.90 5.89
C VAL A 106 -24.91 -3.30 4.55
N TYR A 107 -23.92 -3.92 3.92
CA TYR A 107 -23.44 -3.56 2.59
C TYR A 107 -23.53 -4.75 1.65
N THR A 108 -23.48 -4.45 0.35
CA THR A 108 -23.40 -5.44 -0.72
C THR A 108 -22.19 -5.16 -1.59
N LEU A 109 -21.33 -6.16 -1.73
CA LEU A 109 -20.25 -6.19 -2.71
C LEU A 109 -20.76 -6.86 -3.98
N GLN A 110 -20.64 -6.17 -5.11
CA GLN A 110 -20.82 -6.77 -6.43
C GLN A 110 -19.47 -7.31 -6.90
N LEU A 111 -19.39 -8.62 -7.03
CA LEU A 111 -18.23 -9.32 -7.59
C LEU A 111 -18.57 -9.82 -8.98
N LYS A 112 -17.64 -9.66 -9.92
CA LYS A 112 -17.80 -10.16 -11.30
C LYS A 112 -18.05 -11.67 -11.35
N GLU A 113 -17.37 -12.43 -10.48
CA GLU A 113 -17.37 -13.89 -10.48
C GLU A 113 -18.49 -14.50 -9.64
N LEU A 114 -18.97 -13.79 -8.60
CA LEU A 114 -19.89 -14.33 -7.59
C LEU A 114 -21.24 -13.60 -7.54
N GLY A 115 -21.39 -12.48 -8.26
CA GLY A 115 -22.56 -11.63 -8.13
C GLY A 115 -22.56 -10.85 -6.81
N GLU A 116 -23.74 -10.68 -6.22
CA GLU A 116 -23.91 -9.92 -4.99
C GLU A 116 -23.59 -10.72 -3.72
N VAL A 117 -22.66 -10.20 -2.92
CA VAL A 117 -22.30 -10.75 -1.60
C VAL A 117 -22.65 -9.74 -0.52
N GLY A 118 -23.53 -10.13 0.39
CA GLY A 118 -23.89 -9.32 1.56
C GLY A 118 -22.82 -9.40 2.65
N VAL A 119 -22.44 -8.25 3.19
CA VAL A 119 -21.37 -8.09 4.19
C VAL A 119 -21.75 -7.06 5.26
N GLY A 120 -21.23 -7.24 6.47
CA GLY A 120 -21.42 -6.31 7.58
C GLY A 120 -20.28 -5.30 7.69
N MET A 121 -19.09 -5.65 7.18
CA MET A 121 -17.93 -4.78 7.13
C MET A 121 -17.15 -5.03 5.85
N VAL A 122 -16.66 -3.96 5.24
CA VAL A 122 -15.70 -3.99 4.15
C VAL A 122 -14.47 -3.20 4.54
N VAL A 123 -13.30 -3.79 4.39
CA VAL A 123 -12.01 -3.10 4.53
C VAL A 123 -11.31 -3.06 3.19
N TRP A 124 -11.11 -1.85 2.66
CA TRP A 124 -10.44 -1.64 1.37
C TRP A 124 -8.96 -1.33 1.61
N SER A 125 -8.08 -2.27 1.27
CA SER A 125 -6.65 -2.25 1.59
C SER A 125 -5.74 -2.34 0.36
N THR A 126 -6.27 -2.00 -0.81
CA THR A 126 -5.56 -2.05 -2.09
C THR A 126 -5.81 -0.80 -2.93
N GLY A 127 -4.90 -0.56 -3.88
CA GLY A 127 -4.94 0.59 -4.78
C GLY A 127 -4.21 1.79 -4.20
N LEU A 128 -3.26 2.31 -4.96
CA LEU A 128 -2.67 3.61 -4.73
C LEU A 128 -3.13 4.55 -5.84
N MET A 129 -3.36 5.81 -5.47
CA MET A 129 -3.66 6.88 -6.40
C MET A 129 -2.81 8.09 -6.00
N MET A 130 -2.37 8.88 -6.99
CA MET A 130 -1.73 10.16 -6.70
C MET A 130 -2.73 11.09 -6.03
N ASN A 131 -2.26 11.87 -5.06
CA ASN A 131 -3.13 12.85 -4.43
C ASN A 131 -3.58 13.91 -5.47
N PRO A 132 -4.75 14.55 -5.28
CA PRO A 132 -5.25 15.57 -6.21
C PRO A 132 -4.27 16.73 -6.42
N PHE A 133 -3.41 17.02 -5.44
CA PHE A 133 -2.36 18.03 -5.58
C PHE A 133 -1.31 17.63 -6.63
N VAL A 134 -0.70 16.45 -6.53
CA VAL A 134 0.27 15.98 -7.53
C VAL A 134 -0.39 15.82 -8.89
N GLU A 135 -1.62 15.31 -8.93
CA GLU A 135 -2.40 15.17 -10.16
C GLU A 135 -2.63 16.53 -10.86
N ARG A 136 -3.07 17.56 -10.11
CA ARG A 136 -3.52 18.84 -10.67
C ARG A 136 -2.48 19.96 -10.64
N ALA A 137 -1.81 20.17 -9.50
CA ALA A 137 -0.91 21.32 -9.28
C ALA A 137 0.36 21.25 -10.15
N MET A 138 0.78 20.05 -10.53
CA MET A 138 1.92 19.81 -11.44
C MET A 138 1.45 19.39 -12.85
N GLY A 139 0.26 19.83 -13.27
CA GLY A 139 -0.34 19.51 -14.57
C GLY A 139 0.12 20.40 -15.74
N LYS A 140 -0.51 20.21 -16.91
CA LYS A 140 -0.19 20.87 -18.20
C LYS A 140 -0.21 22.41 -18.22
N SER A 141 -0.62 23.07 -17.14
CA SER A 141 -0.95 24.51 -17.12
C SER A 141 -0.02 25.36 -16.26
N GLN A 142 0.94 24.77 -15.55
CA GLN A 142 2.00 25.55 -14.90
C GLN A 142 3.24 25.52 -15.77
N THR A 143 3.20 26.35 -16.81
CA THR A 143 4.39 26.87 -17.46
C THR A 143 5.30 27.46 -16.39
N LEU A 144 6.36 26.73 -16.01
CA LEU A 144 7.37 27.28 -15.12
C LEU A 144 8.26 28.22 -15.94
N HIS A 145 8.06 29.53 -15.79
CA HIS A 145 9.01 30.52 -16.27
C HIS A 145 10.17 30.56 -15.27
N VAL A 146 11.23 29.79 -15.52
CA VAL A 146 12.35 29.64 -14.59
C VAL A 146 13.51 30.54 -15.03
N PRO A 147 13.81 31.66 -14.34
CA PRO A 147 14.83 32.59 -14.83
C PRO A 147 16.26 32.07 -14.73
N HIS A 148 16.53 31.02 -13.94
CA HIS A 148 17.90 30.60 -13.59
C HIS A 148 18.07 29.10 -13.31
N THR A 149 17.64 28.19 -14.20
CA THR A 149 18.06 26.78 -14.12
C THR A 149 19.34 26.55 -14.91
N LYS A 150 20.44 26.26 -14.21
CA LYS A 150 21.62 25.64 -14.83
C LYS A 150 21.22 24.25 -15.32
N SER A 151 21.05 24.14 -16.63
CA SER A 151 20.88 22.87 -17.31
C SER A 151 22.15 22.03 -17.15
N VAL A 152 21.99 20.73 -16.93
CA VAL A 152 23.12 19.78 -16.96
C VAL A 152 23.57 19.54 -18.41
N ASP A 153 22.70 19.79 -19.39
CA ASP A 153 22.93 19.55 -20.82
C ASP A 153 23.16 20.85 -21.63
N TYR A 154 22.91 22.02 -21.05
CA TYR A 154 23.08 23.32 -21.70
C TYR A 154 24.01 24.19 -20.86
N ALA A 155 25.25 24.36 -21.35
CA ALA A 155 26.20 25.30 -20.79
C ALA A 155 25.63 26.74 -20.90
N ASP A 156 25.34 27.33 -19.74
CA ASP A 156 25.07 28.73 -19.35
C ASP A 156 24.42 29.78 -20.29
N ASP A 157 24.16 29.57 -21.58
CA ASP A 157 23.77 30.67 -22.49
C ASP A 157 22.54 30.41 -23.40
N GLY A 158 21.69 29.42 -23.10
CA GLY A 158 20.58 29.14 -24.03
C GLY A 158 19.51 28.17 -23.58
N ALA A 159 19.03 28.23 -22.33
CA ALA A 159 17.79 27.54 -22.00
C ALA A 159 16.66 28.12 -22.88
N PRO A 160 15.96 27.33 -23.71
CA PRO A 160 14.88 27.84 -24.53
C PRO A 160 13.83 28.45 -23.60
N THR A 161 13.36 29.66 -23.94
CA THR A 161 12.19 30.33 -23.36
C THR A 161 10.91 29.58 -23.77
N SER A 162 10.88 28.28 -23.52
CA SER A 162 9.76 27.40 -23.74
C SER A 162 9.09 27.12 -22.41
N ASP A 163 7.79 26.92 -22.46
CA ASP A 163 7.05 26.41 -21.34
C ASP A 163 7.56 25.01 -20.99
N TRP A 164 7.76 24.72 -19.70
CA TRP A 164 8.20 23.40 -19.22
C TRP A 164 7.09 22.76 -18.39
N VAL A 165 6.96 21.44 -18.48
CA VAL A 165 5.99 20.67 -17.70
C VAL A 165 6.70 19.58 -16.91
N VAL A 166 6.27 19.37 -15.68
CA VAL A 166 6.77 18.29 -14.81
C VAL A 166 6.50 16.94 -15.46
N GLN A 167 7.56 16.14 -15.59
CA GLN A 167 7.46 14.80 -16.14
C GLN A 167 6.69 13.91 -15.15
N LYS A 168 5.69 13.19 -15.68
CA LYS A 168 4.86 12.27 -14.90
C LYS A 168 4.90 10.87 -15.50
N HIS A 169 4.87 9.87 -14.62
CA HIS A 169 4.79 8.48 -15.03
C HIS A 169 3.45 8.21 -15.74
N PRO A 170 3.44 7.64 -16.95
CA PRO A 170 2.24 7.60 -17.81
C PRO A 170 1.08 6.79 -17.22
N LYS A 171 1.38 5.78 -16.40
CA LYS A 171 0.35 4.90 -15.80
C LYS A 171 -0.15 5.38 -14.45
N THR A 172 0.75 5.90 -13.60
CA THR A 172 0.45 6.19 -12.20
C THR A 172 0.25 7.69 -11.95
N GLY A 173 0.77 8.56 -12.82
CA GLY A 173 0.79 10.01 -12.60
C GLY A 173 1.84 10.48 -11.58
N ALA A 174 2.68 9.58 -11.07
CA ALA A 174 3.75 9.91 -10.13
C ALA A 174 4.78 10.86 -10.76
N ILE A 175 5.36 11.75 -9.94
CA ILE A 175 6.40 12.69 -10.38
C ILE A 175 7.65 11.91 -10.75
N VAL A 176 8.20 12.15 -11.94
CA VAL A 176 9.45 11.51 -12.35
C VAL A 176 10.63 12.30 -11.82
N THR A 177 11.60 11.60 -11.24
CA THR A 177 12.81 12.17 -10.66
C THR A 177 14.07 11.52 -11.23
N ASN A 178 15.21 12.22 -11.12
CA ASN A 178 16.52 11.63 -11.36
C ASN A 178 16.99 10.79 -10.16
N ASP A 179 18.20 10.25 -10.24
CA ASP A 179 18.85 9.48 -9.17
C ASP A 179 19.24 10.28 -7.92
N LYS A 180 18.96 11.58 -7.92
CA LYS A 180 19.14 12.52 -6.81
C LYS A 180 17.81 13.01 -6.23
N MET A 181 16.69 12.41 -6.64
CA MET A 181 15.33 12.77 -6.24
C MET A 181 14.89 14.16 -6.73
N GLN A 182 15.61 14.76 -7.67
CA GLN A 182 15.25 16.05 -8.26
C GLN A 182 14.21 15.85 -9.34
N VAL A 183 13.23 16.76 -9.39
CA VAL A 183 12.11 16.66 -10.33
C VAL A 183 12.57 16.89 -11.76
N LEU A 184 12.14 16.01 -12.67
CA LEU A 184 12.40 16.12 -14.10
C LEU A 184 11.29 16.89 -14.82
N LEU A 185 11.70 17.68 -15.81
CA LEU A 185 10.87 18.50 -16.66
C LEU A 185 11.03 18.06 -18.12
N SER A 186 9.94 18.14 -18.87
CA SER A 186 9.88 17.87 -20.30
C SER A 186 9.24 19.03 -21.04
N VAL A 187 9.63 19.23 -22.30
CA VAL A 187 8.96 20.18 -23.19
C VAL A 187 7.51 19.70 -23.43
N PRO A 188 6.50 20.59 -23.40
CA PRO A 188 5.13 20.25 -23.73
C PRO A 188 5.08 19.61 -25.12
N PRO A 189 4.27 18.57 -25.33
CA PRO A 189 4.08 18.02 -26.66
C PRO A 189 3.49 19.11 -27.56
N VAL A 190 4.25 19.53 -28.57
CA VAL A 190 3.76 20.43 -29.61
C VAL A 190 2.66 19.69 -30.37
N THR A 191 1.47 20.28 -30.45
CA THR A 191 0.35 19.76 -31.25
C THR A 191 0.67 19.92 -32.74
N SER A 192 1.58 19.12 -33.27
CA SER A 192 1.80 18.98 -34.71
C SER A 192 1.72 17.50 -35.08
N SER A 193 0.72 17.20 -35.90
CA SER A 193 0.49 15.93 -36.56
C SER A 193 1.65 15.60 -37.50
N SER A 194 2.70 14.98 -36.98
CA SER A 194 3.67 14.24 -37.79
C SER A 194 4.22 13.09 -36.96
N SER A 195 3.75 11.89 -37.29
CA SER A 195 4.46 10.65 -37.01
C SER A 195 5.86 10.73 -37.63
N ASP A 196 6.84 10.14 -36.95
CA ASP A 196 8.23 9.99 -37.39
C ASP A 196 9.21 11.09 -36.94
N ALA A 197 9.44 11.15 -35.63
CA ALA A 197 10.78 11.30 -35.07
C ALA A 197 10.72 11.01 -33.56
N ALA A 198 11.42 9.98 -33.10
CA ALA A 198 11.84 9.86 -31.71
C ALA A 198 12.95 10.91 -31.49
N THR A 199 12.58 12.18 -31.46
CA THR A 199 13.48 13.26 -31.06
C THR A 199 13.68 13.12 -29.55
N ASP A 200 14.94 12.94 -29.13
CA ASP A 200 15.35 13.01 -27.73
C ASP A 200 14.68 14.20 -27.07
N ALA A 201 13.66 13.93 -26.25
CA ALA A 201 12.94 14.97 -25.53
C ALA A 201 13.94 15.58 -24.55
N SER A 202 14.41 16.80 -24.82
CA SER A 202 15.26 17.56 -23.92
C SER A 202 14.66 17.51 -22.51
N THR A 203 15.36 16.81 -21.62
CA THR A 203 14.92 16.59 -20.24
C THR A 203 15.69 17.55 -19.36
N MET A 204 14.98 18.39 -18.60
CA MET A 204 15.61 19.35 -17.70
C MET A 204 15.39 18.93 -16.25
N THR A 205 16.37 19.20 -15.38
CA THR A 205 16.24 18.93 -13.94
C THR A 205 15.94 20.22 -13.18
N LEU A 206 14.95 20.18 -12.29
CA LEU A 206 14.64 21.28 -11.38
C LEU A 206 15.48 21.13 -10.10
N GLN A 207 16.58 21.89 -10.02
CA GLN A 207 17.65 21.66 -9.04
C GLN A 207 17.19 21.75 -7.57
N ASP A 208 16.29 22.68 -7.27
CA ASP A 208 15.85 23.01 -5.90
C ASP A 208 14.54 22.31 -5.48
N VAL A 209 14.01 21.42 -6.32
CA VAL A 209 12.74 20.75 -6.05
C VAL A 209 12.94 19.24 -6.06
N PHE A 210 12.59 18.62 -4.93
CA PHE A 210 12.76 17.20 -4.70
C PHE A 210 11.41 16.51 -4.44
N ALA A 211 11.29 15.26 -4.86
CA ALA A 211 10.14 14.42 -4.57
C ALA A 211 10.59 13.01 -4.17
N ILE A 212 10.01 12.46 -3.10
CA ILE A 212 10.36 11.16 -2.52
C ILE A 212 9.10 10.39 -2.10
N GLY A 213 9.22 9.07 -1.93
CA GLY A 213 8.16 8.19 -1.51
C GLY A 213 7.08 8.00 -2.58
N ASP A 214 5.88 7.67 -2.14
CA ASP A 214 4.82 7.16 -3.02
C ASP A 214 4.31 8.16 -4.07
N CYS A 215 4.64 9.45 -3.97
CA CYS A 215 4.28 10.46 -4.97
C CYS A 215 5.28 10.55 -6.13
N ALA A 216 6.42 9.87 -6.05
CA ALA A 216 7.52 9.98 -6.98
C ALA A 216 7.94 8.61 -7.52
N THR A 217 8.62 8.62 -8.67
CA THR A 217 9.31 7.46 -9.23
C THR A 217 10.60 7.92 -9.89
N GLN A 218 11.63 7.07 -9.90
CA GLN A 218 12.92 7.39 -10.51
C GLN A 218 12.89 6.99 -12.01
N ALA A 219 13.42 7.84 -12.89
CA ALA A 219 13.38 7.63 -14.34
C ALA A 219 14.02 6.30 -14.79
N HIS A 220 15.09 5.89 -14.12
CA HIS A 220 15.89 4.71 -14.47
C HIS A 220 15.74 3.55 -13.48
N ALA A 221 14.90 3.69 -12.45
CA ALA A 221 14.67 2.64 -11.46
C ALA A 221 13.23 2.69 -10.94
N SER A 222 12.56 1.54 -10.92
CA SER A 222 11.22 1.42 -10.33
C SER A 222 11.34 0.75 -8.98
N TYR A 223 11.12 1.53 -7.91
CA TYR A 223 11.11 1.03 -6.54
C TYR A 223 9.68 0.83 -6.04
N PRO A 224 9.44 -0.15 -5.15
CA PRO A 224 8.11 -0.38 -4.62
C PRO A 224 7.69 0.75 -3.66
N ALA A 225 6.43 1.18 -3.74
CA ALA A 225 5.80 2.13 -2.84
C ALA A 225 5.73 1.57 -1.41
N THR A 226 6.79 1.77 -0.64
CA THR A 226 6.96 1.20 0.70
C THR A 226 7.61 2.21 1.63
N ALA A 227 7.26 2.11 2.92
CA ALA A 227 7.90 2.91 3.96
C ALA A 227 9.42 2.74 4.00
N GLN A 228 9.94 1.59 3.57
CA GLN A 228 11.37 1.33 3.51
C GLN A 228 12.07 2.17 2.44
N VAL A 229 11.50 2.26 1.24
CA VAL A 229 12.02 3.10 0.15
C VAL A 229 11.96 4.56 0.58
N ALA A 230 10.79 5.05 0.99
CA ALA A 230 10.61 6.44 1.41
C ALA A 230 11.56 6.86 2.55
N ASN A 231 11.78 5.97 3.54
CA ASN A 231 12.70 6.24 4.64
C ASN A 231 14.17 6.31 4.17
N GLN A 232 14.59 5.41 3.28
CA GLN A 232 15.95 5.43 2.73
C GLN A 232 16.18 6.67 1.87
N GLU A 233 15.21 7.05 1.04
CA GLU A 233 15.24 8.27 0.23
C GLU A 233 15.36 9.51 1.12
N ALA A 234 14.52 9.62 2.15
CA ALA A 234 14.54 10.74 3.09
C ALA A 234 15.90 10.85 3.83
N MET A 235 16.41 9.73 4.35
CA MET A 235 17.70 9.72 5.06
C MET A 235 18.88 10.04 4.13
N TRP A 236 18.85 9.51 2.90
CA TRP A 236 19.88 9.80 1.91
C TRP A 236 19.87 11.28 1.53
N LEU A 237 18.71 11.81 1.14
CA LEU A 237 18.55 13.19 0.70
C LEU A 237 18.92 14.18 1.81
N ALA A 238 18.41 13.98 3.03
CA ALA A 238 18.77 14.83 4.17
C ALA A 238 20.29 14.82 4.45
N LYS A 239 20.93 13.65 4.34
CA LYS A 239 22.39 13.54 4.51
C LYS A 239 23.17 14.26 3.41
N ARG A 240 22.71 14.19 2.15
CA ARG A 240 23.36 14.87 1.03
C ARG A 240 23.21 16.39 1.12
N LEU A 241 22.00 16.86 1.42
CA LEU A 241 21.72 18.30 1.60
C LEU A 241 22.55 18.91 2.73
N ASN A 242 22.66 18.22 3.88
CA ASN A 242 23.47 18.69 5.00
C ASN A 242 24.99 18.71 4.72
N ARG A 243 25.45 17.98 3.69
CA ARG A 243 26.87 17.89 3.31
C ARG A 243 27.22 18.73 2.08
N ASP A 244 26.21 19.24 1.39
CA ASP A 244 26.34 19.94 0.11
C ASP A 244 27.12 19.14 -0.96
N ASP A 245 26.95 17.81 -0.98
CA ASP A 245 27.66 16.89 -1.90
C ASP A 245 26.74 16.16 -2.89
N LEU A 246 25.51 16.66 -3.07
CA LEU A 246 24.46 16.07 -3.91
C LEU A 246 24.92 15.83 -5.36
N ALA A 247 25.72 16.74 -5.92
CA ALA A 247 26.18 16.64 -7.30
C ALA A 247 27.00 15.37 -7.58
N THR A 248 27.70 14.84 -6.56
CA THR A 248 28.69 13.75 -6.70
C THR A 248 28.16 12.36 -6.36
N GLN A 249 26.93 12.26 -5.84
CA GLN A 249 26.36 11.03 -5.31
C GLN A 249 25.06 10.65 -6.04
N HIS A 250 24.73 9.37 -6.01
CA HIS A 250 23.46 8.83 -6.51
C HIS A 250 22.77 8.01 -5.43
N PHE A 251 21.44 7.95 -5.48
CA PHE A 251 20.65 7.09 -4.63
C PHE A 251 20.58 5.67 -5.19
N THR A 252 20.67 4.68 -4.30
CA THR A 252 20.41 3.28 -4.65
C THR A 252 19.67 2.62 -3.50
N TYR A 253 18.51 2.04 -3.82
CA TYR A 253 17.70 1.35 -2.83
C TYR A 253 18.37 0.06 -2.35
N LYS A 254 18.45 -0.12 -1.04
CA LYS A 254 18.85 -1.39 -0.42
C LYS A 254 17.62 -2.12 0.08
N ASP A 255 17.24 -3.18 -0.63
CA ASP A 255 16.23 -4.11 -0.15
C ASP A 255 16.72 -4.85 1.11
N LEU A 256 15.91 -4.81 2.16
CA LEU A 256 16.15 -5.39 3.49
C LEU A 256 15.25 -6.60 3.72
N GLY A 257 14.41 -6.94 2.75
CA GLY A 257 13.42 -7.98 2.87
C GLY A 257 12.03 -7.45 3.22
N VAL A 258 11.09 -8.39 3.28
CA VAL A 258 9.67 -8.14 3.52
C VAL A 258 9.17 -9.12 4.57
N MET A 259 8.21 -8.67 5.38
CA MET A 259 7.63 -9.47 6.45
C MET A 259 6.13 -9.22 6.50
N ALA A 260 5.36 -10.23 6.92
CA ALA A 260 3.93 -10.08 7.13
C ALA A 260 3.48 -11.00 8.28
N TYR A 261 2.66 -10.46 9.17
CA TYR A 261 1.91 -11.26 10.14
C TYR A 261 0.81 -12.06 9.43
N ILE A 262 0.59 -13.30 9.85
CA ILE A 262 -0.40 -14.19 9.23
C ILE A 262 -1.33 -14.87 10.25
N GLY A 263 -1.45 -14.30 11.45
CA GLY A 263 -2.39 -14.76 12.47
C GLY A 263 -1.81 -15.85 13.37
N ASN A 264 -2.47 -16.06 14.51
CA ASN A 264 -2.15 -17.14 15.45
C ASN A 264 -0.64 -17.25 15.75
N TRP A 265 -0.01 -16.11 16.10
CA TRP A 265 1.40 -16.03 16.49
C TRP A 265 2.39 -16.48 15.40
N LYS A 266 1.99 -16.43 14.13
CA LYS A 266 2.83 -16.81 12.99
C LYS A 266 3.06 -15.61 12.08
N ALA A 267 4.24 -15.55 11.48
CA ALA A 267 4.56 -14.59 10.44
C ALA A 267 5.31 -15.28 9.30
N ILE A 268 5.54 -14.52 8.23
CA ILE A 268 6.48 -14.86 7.16
C ILE A 268 7.50 -13.73 7.04
N VAL A 269 8.75 -14.10 6.82
CA VAL A 269 9.89 -13.19 6.67
C VAL A 269 10.70 -13.66 5.47
N GLN A 270 10.95 -12.76 4.53
CA GLN A 270 11.82 -12.99 3.40
C GLN A 270 12.93 -11.96 3.42
N THR A 271 14.17 -12.42 3.34
CA THR A 271 15.35 -11.56 3.25
C THR A 271 16.27 -12.07 2.14
N LYS A 272 17.32 -11.30 1.80
CA LYS A 272 18.37 -11.79 0.89
C LYS A 272 19.06 -13.08 1.36
N GLY A 273 19.03 -13.35 2.67
CA GLY A 273 19.65 -14.53 3.27
C GLY A 273 18.73 -15.76 3.34
N GLY A 274 17.46 -15.64 2.93
CA GLY A 274 16.51 -16.75 2.92
C GLY A 274 15.13 -16.42 3.49
N ASN A 275 14.29 -17.46 3.53
CA ASN A 275 12.88 -17.43 3.91
C ASN A 275 12.68 -18.10 5.26
N ILE A 276 11.94 -17.43 6.16
CA ILE A 276 11.60 -17.93 7.50
C ILE A 276 10.08 -17.82 7.66
N SER A 277 9.45 -18.84 8.23
CA SER A 277 8.01 -18.85 8.47
C SER A 277 7.65 -19.42 9.85
N GLY A 278 6.44 -19.13 10.31
CA GLY A 278 5.90 -19.62 11.58
C GLY A 278 6.25 -18.74 12.78
N GLN A 279 6.38 -19.34 13.96
CA GLN A 279 6.59 -18.62 15.22
C GLN A 279 7.97 -17.95 15.30
N THR A 280 9.01 -18.58 14.74
CA THR A 280 10.35 -17.96 14.66
C THR A 280 10.30 -16.67 13.83
N ALA A 281 9.60 -16.70 12.70
CA ALA A 281 9.36 -15.51 11.90
C ALA A 281 8.54 -14.46 12.66
N TRP A 282 7.58 -14.86 13.49
CA TRP A 282 6.79 -13.95 14.32
C TRP A 282 7.65 -13.21 15.36
N PHE A 283 8.57 -13.88 16.04
CA PHE A 283 9.53 -13.22 16.94
C PHE A 283 10.40 -12.20 16.20
N ILE A 284 10.90 -12.56 15.02
CA ILE A 284 11.69 -11.65 14.16
C ILE A 284 10.84 -10.44 13.77
N TRP A 285 9.60 -10.66 13.31
CA TRP A 285 8.66 -9.60 12.94
C TRP A 285 8.43 -8.64 14.12
N ARG A 286 8.10 -9.14 15.32
CA ARG A 286 7.93 -8.32 16.53
C ARG A 286 9.17 -7.49 16.85
N GLY A 287 10.34 -8.12 16.87
CA GLY A 287 11.60 -7.46 17.16
C GLY A 287 11.96 -6.37 16.16
N ALA A 288 11.72 -6.62 14.87
CA ALA A 288 11.98 -5.64 13.82
C ALA A 288 11.09 -4.39 13.93
N TYR A 289 9.78 -4.55 14.19
CA TYR A 289 8.89 -3.39 14.37
C TYR A 289 9.16 -2.63 15.67
N LEU A 290 9.56 -3.33 16.74
CA LEU A 290 9.96 -2.69 17.98
C LEU A 290 11.22 -1.83 17.79
N THR A 291 12.22 -2.34 17.08
CA THR A 291 13.46 -1.61 16.80
C THR A 291 13.25 -0.44 15.85
N LYS A 292 12.39 -0.59 14.84
CA LYS A 292 12.00 0.47 13.89
C LYS A 292 11.07 1.53 14.46
N SER A 293 10.50 1.32 15.64
CA SER A 293 9.66 2.32 16.30
C SER A 293 10.49 3.58 16.62
N VAL A 294 10.05 4.74 16.12
CA VAL A 294 10.85 5.98 16.18
C VAL A 294 11.00 6.54 17.60
N SER A 295 9.98 6.39 18.44
CA SER A 295 9.92 7.00 19.78
C SER A 295 10.29 6.04 20.90
N TRP A 296 11.11 6.49 21.85
CA TRP A 296 11.39 5.78 23.10
C TRP A 296 10.13 5.44 23.89
N ARG A 297 9.15 6.34 23.87
CA ARG A 297 7.83 6.09 24.47
C ARG A 297 7.18 4.86 23.82
N ASN A 298 7.19 4.78 22.49
CA ASN A 298 6.60 3.64 21.78
C ASN A 298 7.39 2.36 22.03
N LYS A 299 8.73 2.43 22.11
CA LYS A 299 9.57 1.27 22.43
C LYS A 299 9.29 0.66 23.81
N ILE A 300 8.78 1.46 24.76
CA ILE A 300 8.37 0.98 26.10
C ILE A 300 6.90 0.56 26.11
N LEU A 301 6.02 1.38 25.53
CA LEU A 301 4.57 1.13 25.58
C LEU A 301 4.17 -0.08 24.75
N ILE A 302 4.81 -0.34 23.61
CA ILE A 302 4.46 -1.47 22.74
C ILE A 302 4.62 -2.81 23.47
N PRO A 303 5.78 -3.16 24.06
CA PRO A 303 5.92 -4.38 24.87
C PRO A 303 4.97 -4.43 26.07
N MET A 304 4.70 -3.28 26.70
CA MET A 304 3.75 -3.21 27.81
C MET A 304 2.34 -3.56 27.36
N TYR A 305 1.86 -3.01 26.24
CA TYR A 305 0.55 -3.38 25.68
C TYR A 305 0.49 -4.83 25.23
N TRP A 306 1.58 -5.35 24.66
CA TRP A 306 1.67 -6.76 24.31
C TRP A 306 1.55 -7.67 25.53
N PHE A 307 2.19 -7.29 26.63
CA PHE A 307 2.08 -8.01 27.90
C PHE A 307 0.67 -7.91 28.49
N ILE A 308 0.09 -6.71 28.53
CA ILE A 308 -1.28 -6.49 29.03
C ILE A 308 -2.27 -7.33 28.20
N ASN A 309 -2.19 -7.27 26.87
CA ASN A 309 -3.08 -8.04 26.00
C ASN A 309 -2.89 -9.56 26.15
N TRP A 310 -1.66 -10.00 26.40
CA TRP A 310 -1.39 -11.42 26.66
C TRP A 310 -1.98 -11.90 27.99
N VAL A 311 -2.01 -11.04 29.02
CA VAL A 311 -2.55 -11.38 30.35
C VAL A 311 -4.07 -11.23 30.42
N PHE A 312 -4.62 -10.17 29.82
CA PHE A 312 -6.01 -9.75 30.01
C PHE A 312 -6.90 -9.85 28.76
N GLY A 313 -6.33 -10.20 27.61
CA GLY A 313 -7.01 -10.09 26.33
C GLY A 313 -7.01 -8.65 25.80
N ARG A 314 -7.56 -8.46 24.60
CA ARG A 314 -7.67 -7.14 23.97
C ARG A 314 -8.86 -6.37 24.55
N ASP A 315 -8.71 -5.07 24.74
CA ASP A 315 -9.83 -4.22 25.15
C ASP A 315 -10.84 -4.04 24.00
N VAL A 316 -12.07 -4.48 24.22
CA VAL A 316 -13.19 -4.42 23.26
C VAL A 316 -14.35 -3.54 23.76
N SER A 317 -14.14 -2.79 24.83
CA SER A 317 -15.17 -1.90 25.39
C SER A 317 -15.49 -0.75 24.42
N ARG A 318 -16.79 -0.42 24.29
CA ARG A 318 -17.28 0.76 23.58
C ARG A 318 -18.19 1.52 24.55
N PHE A 319 -17.88 2.79 24.80
CA PHE A 319 -18.70 3.72 25.58
C PHE A 319 -19.54 4.61 24.67
#